data_AF-A0A9N7NFL0-F1
#
_entry.id   AF-A0A9N7NFL0-F1
#
_cell.length_a   1.000
_cell.length_b   1.000
_cell.length_c   1.000
_cell.angle_alpha   90.00
_cell.angle_beta   90.00
_cell.angle_gamma   90.00
#
_symmetry.space_group_name_H-M   'P 1'
#
loop_
_entity.id
_entity.type
_entity.pdbx_description
1 polymer ?
#
loop_
_entity_poly.entity_id
_entity_poly.type
_entity_poly.pdbx_seq_one_letter_code
_entity_poly.pdbx_strand_id
1 'polypeptide(L)'
;RALRIRAARYTLDNGTLFKRGYSVPLLKCVSETDSRYILEEVHEGICGSHPGAQALSYKILRQGYYWPTLKTDAATWVRKCPKCKMFAPNVHQSPEELKSIYSL
;
A
#
# COMPACT_ATOMS: atom_id res chain seq x y z
N ARG A 1 23.19 -19.66 7.88
CA ARG A 1 21.89 -20.26 8.26
C ARG A 1 20.69 -19.35 7.97
N ALA A 2 20.68 -18.09 8.45
CA ALA A 2 19.54 -17.16 8.28
C ALA A 2 19.19 -16.82 6.82
N LEU A 3 20.19 -16.63 5.94
CA LEU A 3 19.96 -16.31 4.53
C LEU A 3 19.19 -17.43 3.81
N ARG A 4 19.58 -18.69 4.02
CA ARG A 4 18.90 -19.87 3.44
C ARG A 4 17.42 -19.92 3.83
N ILE A 5 17.10 -19.62 5.10
CA ILE A 5 15.72 -19.59 5.60
C ILE A 5 14.91 -18.48 4.91
N ARG A 6 15.50 -17.29 4.70
CA ARG A 6 14.83 -16.23 3.95
C ARG A 6 14.64 -16.58 2.48
N ALA A 7 15.68 -17.12 1.84
CA ALA A 7 15.67 -17.52 0.43
C ALA A 7 14.64 -18.61 0.15
N ALA A 8 14.36 -19.51 1.11
CA ALA A 8 13.31 -20.51 0.98
C ALA A 8 11.89 -19.92 0.79
N ARG A 9 11.70 -18.63 1.07
CA ARG A 9 10.44 -17.92 0.78
C ARG A 9 10.35 -17.41 -0.66
N TYR A 10 11.36 -17.65 -1.48
CA TYR A 10 11.41 -17.19 -2.86
C TYR A 10 11.61 -18.37 -3.82
N THR A 11 11.19 -18.17 -5.06
CA THR A 11 11.44 -19.09 -6.17
C THR A 11 11.79 -18.28 -7.42
N LEU A 12 12.65 -18.83 -8.28
CA LEU A 12 13.01 -18.24 -9.56
C LEU A 12 12.31 -19.06 -10.65
N ASP A 13 11.53 -18.39 -11.50
CA ASP A 13 10.88 -19.02 -12.65
C ASP A 13 11.11 -18.15 -13.88
N ASN A 14 11.69 -18.72 -14.94
CA ASN A 14 11.99 -18.02 -16.19
C ASN A 14 12.70 -16.67 -16.00
N GLY A 15 13.69 -16.61 -15.10
CA GLY A 15 14.44 -15.39 -14.77
C GLY A 15 13.68 -14.37 -13.91
N THR A 16 12.42 -14.64 -13.55
CA THR A 16 11.60 -13.80 -12.68
C THR A 16 11.62 -14.33 -11.26
N LEU A 17 11.92 -13.45 -10.29
CA LEU A 17 11.89 -13.79 -8.88
C LEU A 17 10.46 -13.65 -8.33
N PHE A 18 9.99 -14.67 -7.63
CA PHE A 18 8.70 -14.67 -6.95
C PHE A 18 8.88 -14.90 -5.46
N LYS A 19 8.06 -14.22 -4.65
CA LYS A 19 7.90 -14.50 -3.23
C LYS A 19 6.71 -15.41 -2.99
N ARG A 20 6.91 -16.46 -2.22
CA ARG A 20 5.87 -17.37 -1.73
C ARG A 20 4.98 -16.63 -0.74
N GLY A 21 3.70 -16.56 -1.06
CA GLY A 21 2.64 -16.21 -0.13
C GLY A 21 2.42 -17.29 0.91
N TYR A 22 1.83 -16.94 2.06
CA TYR A 22 1.33 -17.94 3.00
C TYR A 22 0.04 -18.60 2.49
N SER A 23 -0.87 -17.77 1.96
CA SER A 23 -2.17 -18.18 1.39
C SER A 23 -2.46 -17.49 0.05
N VAL A 24 -1.50 -16.74 -0.49
CA VAL A 24 -1.64 -15.99 -1.74
C VAL A 24 -0.81 -16.65 -2.85
N PRO A 25 -1.21 -16.49 -4.12
CA PRO A 25 -0.40 -16.88 -5.28
C PRO A 25 1.02 -16.33 -5.19
N LEU A 26 1.93 -16.91 -6.00
CA LEU A 26 3.30 -16.40 -6.12
C LEU A 26 3.27 -14.90 -6.46
N LEU A 27 3.93 -14.10 -5.62
CA LEU A 27 4.00 -12.66 -5.80
C LEU A 27 5.25 -12.32 -6.59
N LYS A 28 5.10 -11.71 -7.77
CA LYS A 28 6.21 -11.22 -8.58
C LYS A 28 6.99 -10.16 -7.81
N CYS A 29 8.27 -10.42 -7.60
CA CYS A 29 9.18 -9.41 -7.08
C CYS A 29 9.43 -8.38 -8.18
N VAL A 30 9.31 -7.10 -7.84
CA VAL A 30 9.49 -5.99 -8.78
C VAL A 30 10.72 -5.17 -8.42
N SER A 31 11.30 -4.50 -9.42
CA SER A 31 12.39 -3.56 -9.24
C SER A 31 11.89 -2.28 -8.55
N GLU A 32 12.83 -1.42 -8.14
CA GLU A 32 12.49 -0.12 -7.58
C GLU A 32 11.72 0.75 -8.60
N THR A 33 12.15 0.75 -9.87
CA THR A 33 11.49 1.51 -10.94
C THR A 33 10.04 1.07 -11.13
N ASP A 34 9.82 -0.24 -11.19
CA ASP A 34 8.49 -0.82 -11.38
C ASP A 34 7.62 -0.59 -10.14
N SER A 35 8.20 -0.67 -8.93
CA SER A 35 7.47 -0.44 -7.68
C SER A 35 6.90 0.97 -7.60
N ARG A 36 7.64 1.97 -8.09
CA ARG A 36 7.19 3.37 -8.15
C ARG A 36 6.00 3.51 -9.09
N TYR A 37 6.11 2.95 -10.29
CA TYR A 37 5.03 2.96 -11.28
C TYR A 37 3.76 2.28 -10.73
N ILE A 38 3.91 1.11 -10.11
CA ILE A 38 2.79 0.38 -9.51
C ILE A 38 2.12 1.20 -8.39
N LEU A 39 2.90 1.87 -7.55
CA LEU A 39 2.36 2.74 -6.50
C LEU A 39 1.52 3.88 -7.11
N GLU A 40 2.05 4.56 -8.12
CA GLU A 40 1.36 5.65 -8.82
C GLU A 40 0.06 5.17 -9.47
N GLU A 41 0.13 4.13 -10.30
CA GLU A 41 -1.02 3.61 -11.04
C GLU A 41 -2.15 3.12 -10.11
N VAL A 42 -1.81 2.36 -9.07
CA VAL A 42 -2.83 1.81 -8.14
C VAL A 42 -3.38 2.91 -7.21
N HIS A 43 -2.59 3.94 -6.90
CA HIS A 43 -3.00 5.01 -6.03
C HIS A 43 -3.84 6.08 -6.75
N GLU A 44 -3.36 6.56 -7.89
CA GLU A 44 -3.89 7.74 -8.57
C GLU A 44 -3.93 7.66 -10.11
N GLY A 45 -3.64 6.49 -10.69
CA GLY A 45 -3.79 6.24 -12.12
C GLY A 45 -5.25 6.35 -12.59
N ILE A 46 -5.52 5.93 -13.83
CA ILE A 46 -6.85 6.10 -14.47
C ILE A 46 -8.00 5.53 -13.62
N CYS A 47 -7.77 4.39 -12.97
CA CYS A 47 -8.71 3.74 -12.06
C CYS A 47 -8.30 3.89 -10.58
N GLY A 48 -7.40 4.82 -10.27
CA GLY A 48 -6.89 5.10 -8.92
C GLY A 48 -7.99 5.61 -8.01
N SER A 49 -7.97 5.16 -6.75
CA SER A 49 -9.01 5.48 -5.77
C SER A 49 -8.48 6.17 -4.50
N HIS A 50 -7.26 6.74 -4.56
CA HIS A 50 -6.55 7.32 -3.42
C HIS A 50 -6.62 6.50 -2.11
N PRO A 51 -6.41 5.16 -2.14
CA PRO A 51 -6.55 4.33 -0.95
C PRO A 51 -5.51 4.70 0.11
N GLY A 52 -5.89 4.58 1.38
CA GLY A 52 -4.95 4.68 2.50
C GLY A 52 -3.82 3.63 2.41
N ALA A 53 -2.72 3.86 3.11
CA ALA A 53 -1.47 3.08 2.96
C ALA A 53 -1.65 1.56 3.11
N GLN A 54 -2.43 1.12 4.10
CA GLN A 54 -2.71 -0.30 4.32
C GLN A 54 -3.50 -0.90 3.15
N ALA A 55 -4.57 -0.24 2.72
CA ALA A 55 -5.39 -0.66 1.60
C ALA A 55 -4.58 -0.67 0.28
N LEU A 56 -3.72 0.33 0.06
CA LEU A 56 -2.82 0.39 -1.09
C LEU A 56 -1.88 -0.83 -1.12
N SER A 57 -1.18 -1.11 -0.01
CA SER A 57 -0.29 -2.26 0.07
C SER A 57 -1.02 -3.59 -0.16
N TYR A 58 -2.25 -3.72 0.34
CA TYR A 58 -3.06 -4.91 0.16
C TYR A 58 -3.52 -5.08 -1.30
N LYS A 59 -3.97 -4.00 -1.95
CA LYS A 59 -4.34 -4.01 -3.37
C LYS A 59 -3.16 -4.47 -4.24
N ILE A 60 -1.97 -3.96 -3.99
CA ILE A 60 -0.74 -4.34 -4.72
C ILE A 60 -0.41 -5.82 -4.53
N LEU A 61 -0.49 -6.33 -3.28
CA LEU A 61 -0.30 -7.76 -3.01
C LEU A 61 -1.37 -8.62 -3.70
N ARG A 62 -2.62 -8.15 -3.75
CA ARG A 62 -3.73 -8.83 -4.44
C ARG A 62 -3.55 -8.87 -5.96
N GLN A 63 -2.90 -7.87 -6.53
CA GLN A 63 -2.50 -7.84 -7.95
C GLN A 63 -1.26 -8.72 -8.23
N GLY A 64 -0.65 -9.30 -7.19
CA GLY A 64 0.45 -10.24 -7.35
C GLY A 64 1.84 -9.62 -7.35
N TYR A 65 2.00 -8.38 -6.88
CA TYR A 65 3.31 -7.71 -6.82
C TYR A 65 3.87 -7.66 -5.40
N TYR A 66 5.19 -7.70 -5.29
CA TYR A 66 5.88 -7.63 -4.01
C TYR A 66 7.24 -6.93 -4.11
N TRP A 67 7.58 -6.19 -3.06
CA TRP A 67 8.94 -5.77 -2.75
C TRP A 67 9.08 -5.62 -1.22
N PRO A 68 10.31 -5.73 -0.66
CA PRO A 68 10.50 -5.78 0.80
C PRO A 68 9.95 -4.57 1.56
N THR A 69 9.98 -3.38 0.96
CA THR A 69 9.59 -2.09 1.57
C THR A 69 8.17 -1.65 1.20
N LEU A 70 7.35 -2.51 0.58
CA LEU A 70 6.00 -2.18 0.10
C LEU A 70 5.14 -1.40 1.12
N LYS A 71 5.14 -1.81 2.38
CA LYS A 71 4.34 -1.15 3.42
C LYS A 71 4.83 0.28 3.72
N THR A 72 6.15 0.46 3.84
CA THR A 72 6.75 1.78 4.12
C THR A 72 6.64 2.70 2.92
N ASP A 73 6.79 2.16 1.72
CA ASP A 73 6.70 2.93 0.48
C ASP A 73 5.27 3.37 0.23
N ALA A 74 4.29 2.48 0.42
CA ALA A 74 2.86 2.84 0.37
C ALA A 74 2.50 3.93 1.39
N ALA A 75 2.99 3.84 2.63
CA ALA A 75 2.78 4.87 3.64
C ALA A 75 3.40 6.22 3.22
N THR A 76 4.62 6.18 2.70
CA THR A 76 5.32 7.37 2.23
C THR A 76 4.61 7.99 1.02
N TRP A 77 4.10 7.18 0.10
CA TRP A 77 3.38 7.61 -1.09
C TRP A 77 2.09 8.34 -0.75
N VAL A 78 1.23 7.70 0.05
CA VAL A 78 -0.04 8.30 0.51
C VAL A 78 0.22 9.56 1.32
N ARG A 79 1.24 9.56 2.20
CA ARG A 79 1.61 10.74 2.98
C ARG A 79 2.07 11.90 2.11
N LYS A 80 2.67 11.65 0.95
CA LYS A 80 3.13 12.70 0.03
C LYS A 80 2.01 13.21 -0.89
N CYS A 81 0.96 12.42 -1.13
CA CYS A 81 -0.14 12.77 -2.02
C CYS A 81 -0.92 14.01 -1.52
N PRO A 82 -0.95 15.12 -2.27
CA PRO A 82 -1.68 16.33 -1.89
C PRO A 82 -3.18 16.08 -1.70
N LYS A 83 -3.81 15.32 -2.61
CA LYS A 83 -5.24 14.98 -2.53
C LYS A 83 -5.54 14.21 -1.24
N CYS A 84 -4.74 13.20 -0.90
CA CYS A 84 -4.92 12.47 0.36
C CYS A 84 -4.71 13.33 1.61
N LYS A 85 -3.79 14.31 1.58
CA LYS A 85 -3.62 15.24 2.69
C LYS A 85 -4.83 16.13 2.89
N MET A 86 -5.45 16.60 1.81
CA MET A 86 -6.62 17.47 1.87
C MET A 86 -7.85 16.76 2.44
N PHE A 87 -8.02 15.48 2.12
CA PHE A 87 -9.18 14.67 2.56
C PHE A 87 -8.86 13.72 3.72
N ALA A 88 -7.67 13.83 4.33
CA ALA A 88 -7.37 13.08 5.54
C ALA A 88 -8.37 13.53 6.62
N PRO A 89 -9.02 12.60 7.34
CA PRO A 89 -9.93 13.00 8.39
C PRO A 89 -9.18 13.88 9.38
N ASN A 90 -9.70 15.07 9.65
CA ASN A 90 -9.26 15.91 10.76
C ASN A 90 -9.68 15.21 12.06
N VAL A 91 -8.96 14.16 12.47
CA VAL A 91 -9.23 13.45 13.74
C VAL A 91 -9.00 14.38 14.95
N HIS A 92 -8.50 15.61 14.73
CA HIS A 92 -8.22 16.64 15.72
C HIS A 92 -8.91 17.99 15.41
N GLN A 93 -10.07 18.02 14.74
CA GLN A 93 -10.95 19.17 14.95
C GLN A 93 -11.64 18.97 16.30
N SER A 94 -11.53 19.94 17.21
CA SER A 94 -12.37 19.94 18.41
C SER A 94 -13.83 19.81 17.96
N PRO A 95 -14.70 19.13 18.70
CA PRO A 95 -16.12 19.24 18.45
C PRO A 95 -16.46 20.73 18.48
N GLU A 96 -16.77 21.33 17.32
CA GLU A 96 -17.52 22.58 17.33
C GLU A 96 -18.76 22.27 18.15
N GLU A 97 -18.94 23.02 19.24
CA GLU A 97 -19.93 22.78 20.27
C GLU A 97 -21.25 22.35 19.63
N LEU A 98 -21.58 21.06 19.74
CA LEU A 98 -22.86 20.52 19.29
C LEU A 98 -23.92 21.16 20.18
N LYS A 99 -24.49 22.28 19.72
CA LYS A 99 -25.62 22.90 20.39
C LYS A 99 -26.77 21.91 20.37
N SER A 100 -27.19 21.52 21.57
CA SER A 100 -28.30 20.61 21.80
C SER A 100 -29.56 21.14 21.13
N ILE A 101 -30.23 20.27 20.37
CA ILE A 101 -31.56 20.52 19.78
C ILE A 101 -32.68 20.70 20.82
N TYR A 102 -32.38 20.51 22.11
CA TYR A 102 -33.33 20.70 23.21
C TYR A 102 -33.27 22.09 23.86
N SER A 103 -32.57 23.06 23.26
CA SER A 103 -32.54 24.44 23.75
C SER A 103 -33.58 25.31 23.03
N LEU A 104 -34.87 24.99 23.23
CA LEU A 104 -36.00 25.91 23.02
C LEU A 104 -36.64 26.24 24.37
#